data_AF-A0A9D3Y2V8-F1
#
_entry.id   AF-A0A9D3Y2V8-F1
#
_cell.length_a   1.000
_cell.length_b   1.000
_cell.length_c   1.000
_cell.angle_alpha   90.00
_cell.angle_beta   90.00
_cell.angle_gamma   90.00
#
_symmetry.space_group_name_H-M   'P 1'
#
loop_
_entity.id
_entity.type
_entity.pdbx_description
1 polymer ?
#
loop_
_entity_poly.entity_id
_entity_poly.type
_entity_poly.pdbx_seq_one_letter_code
_entity_poly.pdbx_strand_id
1 'polypeptide(L)'
;MDYTYGVDIFDYDFEKKYPMEKKIFMNGEWLVKDVFRVFVRVNEDVPFDNKVTHAFFATENPDYVVIFRTENNDPMFTTDPGCEIVGRFQIDFENDIPFEEQEIEVTFMFGDTDLRVLCKHINTGKVKTLTLDIAN
;
A
#
# COMPACT_ATOMS: atom_id res chain seq x y z
N MET A 1 2.10 -9.93 -15.38
CA MET A 1 1.33 -8.71 -15.09
C MET A 1 1.79 -7.57 -15.99
N ASP A 2 0.88 -6.79 -16.55
CA ASP A 2 1.23 -5.68 -17.47
C ASP A 2 1.70 -4.41 -16.73
N TYR A 3 1.48 -4.34 -15.41
CA TYR A 3 1.86 -3.22 -14.57
C TYR A 3 2.50 -3.71 -13.27
N THR A 4 3.31 -2.84 -12.68
CA THR A 4 3.70 -2.92 -11.27
C THR A 4 2.54 -2.40 -10.43
N TYR A 5 2.12 -3.16 -9.41
CA TYR A 5 1.09 -2.73 -8.47
C TYR A 5 1.66 -2.56 -7.07
N GLY A 6 1.11 -1.58 -6.36
CA GLY A 6 1.50 -1.30 -4.99
C GLY A 6 0.55 -0.34 -4.30
N VAL A 7 0.98 0.13 -3.14
CA VAL A 7 0.21 1.07 -2.31
C VAL A 7 1.08 2.25 -1.89
N ASP A 8 0.42 3.35 -1.57
CA ASP A 8 1.05 4.49 -0.89
C ASP A 8 1.29 4.17 0.58
N ILE A 9 2.49 4.46 1.08
CA ILE A 9 2.82 4.36 2.50
C ILE A 9 3.65 5.54 2.97
N PHE A 10 3.63 5.73 4.29
CA PHE A 10 4.73 6.38 5.00
C PHE A 10 5.75 5.30 5.38
N ASP A 11 7.00 5.48 4.96
CA ASP A 11 8.10 4.60 5.35
C ASP A 11 9.05 5.31 6.32
N TYR A 12 9.76 4.54 7.13
CA TYR A 12 10.76 5.08 8.05
C TYR A 12 11.99 5.55 7.29
N ASP A 13 12.52 6.73 7.63
CA ASP A 13 13.78 7.26 7.06
C ASP A 13 14.99 6.52 7.64
N PHE A 14 15.14 5.23 7.34
CA PHE A 14 16.21 4.40 7.91
C PHE A 14 17.59 4.66 7.31
N GLU A 15 17.71 5.16 6.07
CA GLU A 15 19.00 5.60 5.51
C GLU A 15 18.90 6.39 4.18
N LYS A 16 19.94 7.18 3.91
CA LYS A 16 19.99 8.34 2.99
C LYS A 16 19.69 8.03 1.51
N LYS A 17 18.65 8.71 0.96
CA LYS A 17 18.61 9.37 -0.37
C LYS A 17 17.23 9.90 -0.77
N TYR A 18 16.22 9.84 0.10
CA TYR A 18 14.93 10.45 -0.19
C TYR A 18 15.04 11.97 -0.31
N PRO A 19 14.41 12.60 -1.32
CA PRO A 19 14.37 14.03 -1.48
C PRO A 19 13.80 14.71 -0.22
N MET A 20 14.32 15.89 0.14
CA MET A 20 13.95 16.55 1.39
C MET A 20 12.45 16.90 1.44
N GLU A 21 11.86 17.18 0.28
CA GLU A 21 10.43 17.44 0.11
C GLU A 21 9.52 16.24 0.42
N LYS A 22 10.09 15.03 0.49
CA LYS A 22 9.39 13.79 0.86
C LYS A 22 9.52 13.47 2.35
N LYS A 23 10.37 14.17 3.09
CA LYS A 23 10.57 13.92 4.51
C LYS A 23 9.55 14.67 5.35
N ILE A 24 8.93 13.97 6.29
CA ILE A 24 8.01 14.54 7.27
C ILE A 24 8.41 14.06 8.67
N PHE A 25 8.00 14.81 9.69
CA PHE A 25 8.17 14.41 11.09
C PHE A 25 6.79 14.17 11.70
N MET A 26 6.52 12.93 12.11
CA MET A 26 5.22 12.50 12.62
C MET A 26 5.43 11.54 13.79
N ASN A 27 4.65 11.69 14.86
CA ASN A 27 4.69 10.85 16.07
C ASN A 27 6.10 10.71 16.69
N GLY A 28 6.95 11.73 16.56
CA GLY A 28 8.30 11.72 17.10
C GLY A 28 9.36 11.08 16.18
N GLU A 29 8.97 10.65 14.99
CA GLU A 29 9.84 9.92 14.05
C GLU A 29 9.90 10.64 12.68
N TRP A 30 11.03 10.50 11.99
CA TRP A 30 11.19 10.97 10.61
C TRP A 30 10.71 9.88 9.66
N LEU A 31 9.72 10.25 8.85
CA LEU A 31 9.12 9.39 7.85
C LEU A 31 9.31 9.99 6.45
N VAL A 32 9.15 9.14 5.45
CA VAL A 32 9.14 9.48 4.03
C VAL A 32 7.73 9.23 3.53
N LYS A 33 7.08 10.28 3.04
CA LYS A 33 5.74 10.18 2.46
C LYS A 33 5.80 9.80 0.97
N ASP A 34 4.63 9.44 0.45
CA ASP A 34 4.42 9.13 -0.96
C ASP A 34 5.24 7.92 -1.45
N VAL A 35 5.66 7.01 -0.56
CA VAL A 35 6.51 5.88 -0.93
C VAL A 35 5.68 4.84 -1.66
N PHE A 36 6.16 4.38 -2.81
CA PHE A 36 5.50 3.31 -3.56
C PHE A 36 5.93 1.96 -2.98
N ARG A 37 5.06 1.32 -2.21
CA ARG A 37 5.32 -0.05 -1.74
C ARG A 37 4.87 -1.06 -2.77
N VAL A 38 5.82 -1.68 -3.45
CA VAL A 38 5.58 -2.71 -4.48
C VAL A 38 5.05 -4.00 -3.85
N PHE A 39 3.95 -4.51 -4.41
CA PHE A 39 3.42 -5.85 -4.15
C PHE A 39 3.71 -6.82 -5.30
N VAL A 40 3.70 -6.33 -6.53
CA VAL A 40 4.07 -7.09 -7.74
C VAL A 40 4.74 -6.15 -8.72
N ARG A 41 5.73 -6.65 -9.47
CA ARG A 41 6.35 -5.91 -10.58
C ARG A 41 5.73 -6.26 -11.93
N VAL A 42 5.83 -5.31 -12.85
CA VAL A 42 5.57 -5.58 -14.27
C VAL A 42 6.39 -6.79 -14.75
N ASN A 43 5.77 -7.64 -15.56
CA ASN A 43 6.34 -8.91 -16.04
C ASN A 43 6.74 -9.92 -14.95
N GLU A 44 6.41 -9.68 -13.68
CA GLU A 44 6.59 -10.68 -12.65
C GLU A 44 5.59 -11.82 -12.88
N ASP A 45 6.12 -13.04 -12.93
CA ASP A 45 5.31 -14.26 -12.94
C ASP A 45 4.73 -14.44 -11.55
N VAL A 46 3.45 -14.07 -11.39
CA VAL A 46 2.68 -14.36 -10.18
C VAL A 46 1.91 -15.65 -10.42
N PRO A 47 2.28 -16.77 -9.76
CA PRO A 47 1.47 -17.98 -9.77
C PRO A 47 0.00 -17.72 -9.43
N PHE A 48 -0.89 -18.46 -10.07
CA PHE A 48 -2.33 -18.42 -9.79
C PHE A 48 -2.59 -18.67 -8.29
N ASP A 49 -3.40 -17.82 -7.66
CA ASP A 49 -3.70 -17.82 -6.21
C ASP A 49 -2.53 -17.40 -5.28
N ASN A 50 -1.44 -16.84 -5.82
CA ASN A 50 -0.43 -16.23 -4.95
C ASN A 50 -0.97 -14.96 -4.28
N LYS A 51 -0.60 -14.86 -3.01
CA LYS A 51 -0.93 -13.73 -2.14
C LYS A 51 0.37 -13.06 -1.75
N VAL A 52 0.45 -11.76 -1.99
CA VAL A 52 1.54 -10.94 -1.47
C VAL A 52 0.97 -10.09 -0.35
N THR A 53 1.58 -10.19 0.83
CA THR A 53 1.07 -9.59 2.06
C THR A 53 2.15 -8.73 2.70
N HIS A 54 1.77 -7.51 3.08
CA HIS A 54 2.61 -6.61 3.85
C HIS A 54 1.80 -5.99 5.00
N ALA A 55 2.47 -5.80 6.13
CA ALA A 55 1.90 -5.11 7.29
C ALA A 55 2.39 -3.66 7.33
N PHE A 56 1.52 -2.76 7.76
CA PHE A 56 1.79 -1.33 7.88
C PHE A 56 1.19 -0.81 9.18
N PHE A 57 1.86 0.19 9.76
CA PHE A 57 1.29 0.99 10.83
C PHE A 57 0.31 2.02 10.26
N ALA A 58 -0.76 2.29 10.99
CA ALA A 58 -1.67 3.38 10.68
C ALA A 58 -0.95 4.72 10.79
N THR A 59 -1.32 5.65 9.92
CA THR A 59 -0.68 6.97 9.83
C THR A 59 -1.64 8.11 10.14
N GLU A 60 -2.93 7.89 9.88
CA GLU A 60 -4.03 8.79 10.28
C GLU A 60 -5.28 8.02 10.73
N ASN A 61 -6.30 8.71 11.25
CA ASN A 61 -7.61 8.13 11.54
C ASN A 61 -8.73 9.09 11.08
N PRO A 62 -9.56 8.72 10.07
CA PRO A 62 -9.47 7.48 9.29
C PRO A 62 -8.23 7.45 8.39
N ASP A 63 -7.79 6.26 7.99
CA ASP A 63 -6.67 6.05 7.05
C ASP A 63 -7.18 5.49 5.72
N TYR A 64 -6.35 5.56 4.69
CA TYR A 64 -6.68 5.13 3.34
C TYR A 64 -5.58 4.25 2.76
N VAL A 65 -5.96 3.03 2.37
CA VAL A 65 -5.13 2.26 1.46
C VAL A 65 -5.47 2.69 0.05
N VAL A 66 -4.52 3.36 -0.61
CA VAL A 66 -4.62 3.79 -2.00
C VAL A 66 -3.77 2.86 -2.86
N ILE A 67 -4.41 2.22 -3.84
CA ILE A 67 -3.79 1.26 -4.74
C ILE A 67 -3.34 1.99 -6.00
N PHE A 68 -2.07 1.82 -6.34
CA PHE A 68 -1.45 2.37 -7.53
C PHE A 68 -1.04 1.27 -8.51
N ARG A 69 -1.01 1.64 -9.80
CA ARG A 69 -0.31 0.91 -10.84
C ARG A 69 0.66 1.82 -11.60
N THR A 70 1.68 1.22 -12.22
CA THR A 70 2.58 1.92 -13.14
C THR A 70 3.26 0.94 -14.10
N GLU A 71 3.65 1.41 -15.29
CA GLU A 71 4.49 0.65 -16.23
C GLU A 71 5.96 0.58 -15.76
N ASN A 72 6.36 1.42 -14.79
CA ASN A 72 7.71 1.38 -14.23
C ASN A 72 7.90 0.10 -13.40
N ASN A 73 8.98 -0.63 -13.64
CA ASN A 73 9.32 -1.85 -12.89
C ASN A 73 9.76 -1.60 -11.45
N ASP A 74 10.34 -0.43 -11.17
CA ASP A 74 10.86 -0.08 -9.84
C ASP A 74 10.50 1.38 -9.50
N PRO A 75 9.21 1.68 -9.25
CA PRO A 75 8.79 3.00 -8.78
C PRO A 75 9.31 3.23 -7.36
N MET A 76 9.70 4.48 -7.08
CA MET A 76 10.13 4.87 -5.74
C MET A 76 9.01 5.61 -5.00
N PHE A 77 8.27 6.46 -5.72
CA PHE A 77 7.18 7.24 -5.15
C PHE A 77 5.90 7.09 -5.95
N THR A 78 4.77 7.20 -5.27
CA THR A 78 3.43 7.24 -5.87
C THR A 78 3.18 8.51 -6.69
N THR A 79 4.04 9.53 -6.52
CA THR A 79 4.05 10.75 -7.34
C THR A 79 4.96 10.65 -8.57
N ASP A 80 5.66 9.52 -8.77
CA ASP A 80 6.50 9.34 -9.94
C ASP A 80 5.65 9.39 -11.22
N PRO A 81 6.18 9.95 -12.34
CA PRO A 81 5.44 9.98 -13.60
C PRO A 81 4.95 8.59 -14.03
N GLY A 82 3.68 8.50 -14.38
CA GLY A 82 3.05 7.23 -14.80
C GLY A 82 2.54 6.36 -13.65
N CYS A 83 2.55 6.84 -12.41
CA CYS A 83 1.77 6.24 -11.32
C CYS A 83 0.30 6.67 -11.40
N GLU A 84 -0.60 5.70 -11.43
CA GLU A 84 -2.05 5.91 -11.53
C GLU A 84 -2.76 5.27 -10.33
N ILE A 85 -3.71 5.98 -9.73
CA ILE A 85 -4.61 5.41 -8.72
C ILE A 85 -5.62 4.53 -9.43
N VAL A 86 -5.70 3.25 -9.03
CA VAL A 86 -6.68 2.29 -9.56
C VAL A 86 -7.73 1.90 -8.53
N GLY A 87 -7.48 2.19 -7.26
CA GLY A 87 -8.42 1.88 -6.19
C GLY A 87 -8.08 2.61 -4.90
N ARG A 88 -9.07 2.71 -4.02
CA ARG A 88 -8.85 3.16 -2.65
C ARG A 88 -9.96 2.62 -1.75
N PHE A 89 -9.66 2.42 -0.47
CA PHE A 89 -10.70 2.24 0.54
C PHE A 89 -10.26 2.83 1.88
N GLN A 90 -11.25 3.32 2.63
CA GLN A 90 -11.08 3.90 3.95
C GLN A 90 -10.97 2.82 5.02
N ILE A 91 -10.15 3.05 6.02
CA ILE A 91 -9.98 2.22 7.21
C ILE A 91 -10.30 3.08 8.41
N ASP A 92 -11.20 2.57 9.25
CA ASP A 92 -11.64 3.25 10.45
C ASP A 92 -11.05 2.52 11.64
N PHE A 93 -10.34 3.23 12.51
CA PHE A 93 -9.75 2.66 13.71
C PHE A 93 -10.61 2.95 14.92
N GLU A 94 -10.80 1.94 15.77
CA GLU A 94 -11.54 2.07 17.03
C GLU A 94 -10.67 2.77 18.08
N ASN A 95 -11.28 3.65 18.88
CA ASN A 95 -10.57 4.44 19.90
C ASN A 95 -10.05 3.62 21.09
N ASP A 96 -10.36 2.32 21.14
CA ASP A 96 -10.03 1.44 22.27
C ASP A 96 -8.62 0.85 22.16
N ILE A 97 -7.93 1.05 21.03
CA ILE A 97 -6.55 0.64 20.79
C ILE A 97 -5.69 1.91 20.58
N PRO A 98 -4.55 2.06 21.27
CA PRO A 98 -3.63 3.18 21.05
C PRO A 98 -3.29 3.33 19.57
N PHE A 99 -3.26 4.57 19.07
CA PHE A 99 -3.11 4.81 17.63
C PHE A 99 -1.78 4.26 17.09
N GLU A 100 -0.73 4.32 17.90
CA GLU A 100 0.60 3.81 17.59
C GLU A 100 0.66 2.27 17.50
N GLU A 101 -0.35 1.57 18.05
CA GLU A 101 -0.49 0.11 17.98
C GLU A 101 -1.45 -0.33 16.87
N GLN A 102 -2.02 0.61 16.11
CA GLN A 102 -2.94 0.30 15.02
C GLN A 102 -2.15 -0.21 13.82
N GLU A 103 -2.25 -1.51 13.58
CA GLU A 103 -1.61 -2.16 12.44
C GLU A 103 -2.65 -2.74 11.48
N ILE A 104 -2.33 -2.66 10.19
CA ILE A 104 -3.10 -3.24 9.10
C ILE A 104 -2.23 -4.19 8.29
N GLU A 105 -2.85 -5.25 7.79
CA GLU A 105 -2.25 -6.20 6.88
C GLU A 105 -2.96 -6.07 5.52
N VAL A 106 -2.22 -5.62 4.50
CA VAL A 106 -2.73 -5.51 3.14
C VAL A 106 -2.25 -6.72 2.34
N THR A 107 -3.17 -7.36 1.62
CA THR A 107 -2.91 -8.55 0.81
C THR A 107 -3.43 -8.37 -0.60
N PHE A 108 -2.56 -8.56 -1.59
CA PHE A 108 -2.92 -8.58 -3.01
C PHE A 108 -3.07 -10.02 -3.45
N MET A 109 -4.21 -10.34 -4.07
CA MET A 109 -4.50 -11.64 -4.65
C MET A 109 -4.87 -11.44 -6.12
N PHE A 110 -4.09 -12.06 -7.00
CA PHE A 110 -4.25 -11.89 -8.44
C PHE A 110 -5.02 -13.06 -9.04
N GLY A 111 -6.12 -12.73 -9.71
CA GLY A 111 -6.85 -13.63 -10.61
C GLY A 111 -6.46 -13.41 -12.07
N ASP A 112 -7.22 -14.04 -12.98
CA ASP A 112 -6.97 -13.94 -14.43
C ASP A 112 -7.30 -12.54 -14.98
N THR A 113 -8.38 -11.93 -14.48
CA THR A 113 -8.85 -10.60 -14.93
C THR A 113 -9.10 -9.64 -13.77
N ASP A 114 -8.94 -10.08 -12.53
CA ASP A 114 -9.19 -9.27 -11.34
C ASP A 114 -8.02 -9.24 -10.37
N LEU A 115 -7.84 -8.09 -9.72
CA LEU A 115 -7.00 -7.92 -8.55
C LEU A 115 -7.90 -7.74 -7.32
N ARG A 116 -7.79 -8.64 -6.35
CA ARG A 116 -8.44 -8.49 -5.04
C ARG A 116 -7.44 -8.00 -4.02
N VAL A 117 -7.78 -6.90 -3.37
CA VAL A 117 -6.99 -6.30 -2.29
C VAL A 117 -7.77 -6.43 -1.00
N LEU A 118 -7.19 -7.12 -0.03
CA LEU A 118 -7.73 -7.25 1.31
C LEU A 118 -6.94 -6.35 2.23
N CYS A 119 -7.62 -5.71 3.17
CA CYS A 119 -7.00 -5.06 4.31
C CYS A 119 -7.62 -5.61 5.57
N LYS A 120 -6.79 -6.22 6.41
CA LYS A 120 -7.16 -6.75 7.70
C LYS A 120 -6.58 -5.86 8.79
N HIS A 121 -7.43 -5.33 9.65
CA HIS A 121 -6.98 -4.71 10.89
C HIS A 121 -6.46 -5.81 11.82
N ILE A 122 -5.20 -5.74 12.25
CA ILE A 122 -4.53 -6.85 12.94
C ILE A 122 -5.16 -7.13 14.31
N ASN A 123 -5.40 -6.09 15.11
CA ASN A 123 -5.91 -6.23 16.48
C ASN A 123 -7.39 -6.67 16.51
N THR A 124 -8.24 -6.14 15.62
CA THR A 124 -9.69 -6.45 15.62
C THR A 124 -10.05 -7.64 14.72
N GLY A 125 -9.18 -8.02 13.79
CA GLY A 125 -9.42 -9.05 12.78
C GLY A 125 -10.44 -8.65 11.70
N LYS A 126 -10.96 -7.41 11.72
CA LYS A 126 -11.89 -6.92 10.69
C LYS A 126 -11.20 -6.83 9.34
N VAL A 127 -11.89 -7.28 8.29
CA VAL A 127 -11.37 -7.30 6.92
C VAL A 127 -12.26 -6.43 6.02
N LYS A 128 -11.63 -5.55 5.25
CA LYS A 128 -12.24 -4.89 4.09
C LYS A 128 -11.62 -5.47 2.82
N THR A 129 -12.42 -5.57 1.76
CA THR A 129 -11.99 -6.11 0.47
C THR A 129 -12.39 -5.17 -0.65
N LEU A 130 -11.48 -4.96 -1.59
CA LEU A 130 -11.71 -4.26 -2.86
C LEU A 130 -11.35 -5.20 -4.00
N THR A 131 -12.21 -5.29 -5.01
CA THR A 131 -11.92 -6.01 -6.25
C THR A 131 -11.80 -4.99 -7.37
N LEU A 132 -10.70 -5.05 -8.10
CA LEU A 132 -10.39 -4.20 -9.25
C LEU A 132 -10.38 -5.05 -10.51
N ASP A 133 -11.00 -4.53 -11.57
CA ASP A 133 -10.82 -5.09 -12.90
C ASP A 133 -9.45 -4.65 -13.42
N ILE A 134 -8.63 -5.61 -13.82
CA ILE A 134 -7.30 -5.37 -14.39
C ILE A 134 -7.21 -5.87 -15.83
N ALA A 135 -8.34 -6.30 -16.43
CA ALA A 135 -8.40 -6.53 -17.85
C ALA A 135 -8.32 -5.19 -18.60
N ASN A 136 -7.40 -5.13 -19.56
CA ASN A 136 -7.13 -3.95 -20.40
C ASN A 136 -8.37 -3.42 -21.14
#